data_AF-A0A952AFY6-F1
#
_entry.id   AF-A0A952AFY6-F1
#
_cell.length_a   1.000
_cell.length_b   1.000
_cell.length_c   1.000
_cell.angle_alpha   90.00
_cell.angle_beta   90.00
_cell.angle_gamma   90.00
#
_symmetry.space_group_name_H-M   'P 1'
#
loop_
_entity.id
_entity.type
_entity.pdbx_description
1 polymer ?
#
loop_
_entity_poly.entity_id
_entity_poly.type
_entity_poly.pdbx_seq_one_letter_code
_entity_poly.pdbx_strand_id
1 'polypeptide(L)'
;SSISNYKVISYQYDGYWTDIGNIYSFYEANLALTLEIPMFNLFDNNKFIYTRPRMLPPAKVSGTTLEKTLITEGCIIHASRIENSVIGIRSRIGLGTTIVNTYMMGSDHYETIDEMALNLVNKIPKLGIGERCYIKDVIIDKNCRIGNDVRINGGKHLENIEHKLYVVKDGIVVIKKGAILPDGFVI
;
A
#
# COMPACT_ATOMS: atom_id res chain seq x y z
N SER A 1 41.06 18.63 7.15
CA SER A 1 39.78 17.97 6.83
C SER A 1 39.71 17.78 5.31
N SER A 2 38.81 16.97 4.76
CA SER A 2 38.74 16.78 3.30
C SER A 2 38.49 18.08 2.53
N ILE A 3 37.83 19.07 3.15
CA ILE A 3 37.61 20.41 2.59
C ILE A 3 38.92 21.21 2.41
N SER A 4 39.93 21.00 3.28
CA SER A 4 41.19 21.75 3.22
C SER A 4 42.21 21.17 2.24
N ASN A 5 42.02 19.89 1.84
CA ASN A 5 43.03 19.13 1.10
C ASN A 5 42.57 18.75 -0.32
N TYR A 6 41.29 18.98 -0.65
CA TYR A 6 40.70 18.62 -1.94
C TYR A 6 39.78 19.72 -2.46
N LYS A 7 39.58 19.76 -3.78
CA LYS A 7 38.63 20.67 -4.41
C LYS A 7 37.19 20.18 -4.16
N VAL A 8 36.49 20.84 -3.25
CA VAL A 8 35.07 20.62 -2.97
C VAL A 8 34.26 21.70 -3.69
N ILE A 9 33.25 21.29 -4.47
CA ILE A 9 32.38 22.20 -5.25
C ILE A 9 30.93 21.84 -4.95
N SER A 10 30.04 22.85 -4.93
CA SER A 10 28.60 22.65 -4.84
C SER A 10 27.95 22.62 -6.23
N TYR A 11 26.94 21.77 -6.39
CA TYR A 11 26.05 21.77 -7.55
C TYR A 11 24.61 21.98 -7.07
N GLN A 12 23.93 22.97 -7.62
CA GLN A 12 22.54 23.25 -7.27
C GLN A 12 21.61 22.28 -8.00
N TYR A 13 20.68 21.69 -7.26
CA TYR A 13 19.63 20.83 -7.78
C TYR A 13 18.27 21.48 -7.56
N ASP A 14 17.57 21.80 -8.65
CA ASP A 14 16.27 22.50 -8.60
C ASP A 14 15.07 21.56 -8.81
N GLY A 15 15.32 20.25 -8.88
CA GLY A 15 14.27 19.25 -9.07
C GLY A 15 13.58 18.84 -7.76
N TYR A 16 12.55 18.00 -7.89
CA TYR A 16 11.90 17.40 -6.74
C TYR A 16 12.86 16.45 -6.01
N TRP A 17 13.00 16.64 -4.70
CA TRP A 17 13.72 15.74 -3.81
C TRP A 17 12.95 15.62 -2.50
N THR A 18 12.79 14.39 -2.02
CA THR A 18 12.21 14.12 -0.71
C THR A 18 12.99 12.97 -0.06
N ASP A 19 13.25 13.08 1.25
CA ASP A 19 13.79 11.98 2.03
C ASP A 19 12.66 11.03 2.43
N ILE A 20 12.77 9.75 2.05
CA ILE A 20 11.80 8.70 2.38
C ILE A 20 12.33 7.73 3.44
N GLY A 21 13.31 8.15 4.24
CA GLY A 21 13.98 7.33 5.26
C GLY A 21 13.12 7.00 6.49
N ASN A 22 11.98 7.65 6.69
CA ASN A 22 11.04 7.34 7.78
C ASN A 22 9.65 6.93 7.25
N ILE A 23 8.87 6.27 8.12
CA ILE A 23 7.54 5.71 7.77
C ILE A 23 6.60 6.80 7.25
N TYR A 24 6.53 7.94 7.95
CA TYR A 24 5.63 9.02 7.58
C TYR A 24 5.99 9.64 6.22
N SER A 25 7.27 9.95 5.99
CA SER A 25 7.73 10.50 4.71
C SER A 25 7.55 9.51 3.55
N PHE A 26 7.80 8.22 3.78
CA PHE A 26 7.55 7.18 2.79
C PHE A 26 6.06 7.11 2.43
N TYR A 27 5.20 7.13 3.44
CA TYR A 27 3.75 7.10 3.28
C TYR A 27 3.24 8.30 2.48
N GLU A 28 3.57 9.52 2.90
CA GLU A 28 3.13 10.76 2.25
C GLU A 28 3.66 10.85 0.81
N ALA A 29 4.93 10.51 0.57
CA ALA A 29 5.51 10.56 -0.76
C ALA A 29 4.81 9.60 -1.75
N ASN A 30 4.36 8.43 -1.28
CA ASN A 30 3.63 7.49 -2.11
C ASN A 30 2.17 7.94 -2.34
N LEU A 31 1.49 8.46 -1.32
CA LEU A 31 0.13 9.00 -1.51
C LEU A 31 0.13 10.25 -2.38
N ALA A 32 1.17 11.07 -2.34
CA ALA A 32 1.31 12.24 -3.21
C ALA A 32 1.28 11.88 -4.71
N LEU A 33 1.53 10.62 -5.09
CA LEU A 33 1.40 10.14 -6.48
C LEU A 33 -0.06 10.14 -6.96
N THR A 34 -1.04 10.18 -6.06
CA THR A 34 -2.47 10.22 -6.41
C THR A 34 -2.99 11.64 -6.64
N LEU A 35 -2.15 12.66 -6.43
CA LEU A 35 -2.48 14.04 -6.77
C LEU A 35 -2.71 14.18 -8.28
N GLU A 36 -3.53 15.15 -8.66
CA GLU A 36 -3.79 15.46 -10.08
C GLU A 36 -2.49 15.83 -10.82
N ILE A 37 -1.62 16.58 -10.16
CA ILE A 37 -0.29 16.95 -10.65
C ILE A 37 0.74 16.63 -9.54
N PRO A 38 1.30 15.41 -9.52
CA PRO A 38 2.29 15.04 -8.53
C PRO A 38 3.65 15.70 -8.82
N MET A 39 4.36 16.11 -7.76
CA MET A 39 5.72 16.66 -7.89
C MET A 39 6.71 15.62 -8.44
N PHE A 40 6.48 14.33 -8.13
CA PHE A 40 7.17 13.20 -8.73
C PHE A 40 6.25 12.50 -9.73
N ASN A 41 6.40 12.85 -11.01
CA ASN A 41 5.53 12.36 -12.07
C ASN A 41 6.04 11.04 -12.66
N LEU A 42 5.26 9.97 -12.53
CA LEU A 42 5.53 8.68 -13.16
C LEU A 42 5.05 8.61 -14.63
N PHE A 43 4.23 9.57 -15.07
CA PHE A 43 3.69 9.66 -16.42
C PHE A 43 4.48 10.66 -17.28
N ASP A 44 5.81 10.50 -17.33
CA ASP A 44 6.72 11.35 -18.11
C ASP A 44 7.34 10.57 -19.27
N ASN A 45 7.16 11.07 -20.50
CA ASN A 45 7.63 10.44 -21.75
C ASN A 45 9.14 10.59 -22.02
N ASN A 46 9.85 11.39 -21.24
CA ASN A 46 11.28 11.63 -21.39
C ASN A 46 12.08 11.10 -20.19
N LYS A 47 11.47 11.11 -19.00
CA LYS A 47 12.10 10.72 -17.73
C LYS A 47 11.39 9.51 -17.13
N PHE A 48 11.48 8.38 -17.82
CA PHE A 48 10.87 7.13 -17.36
C PHE A 48 11.60 6.54 -16.17
N ILE A 49 10.83 6.00 -15.22
CA ILE A 49 11.34 5.11 -14.18
C ILE A 49 11.12 3.67 -14.63
N TYR A 50 12.22 2.92 -14.81
CA TYR A 50 12.16 1.52 -15.20
C TYR A 50 11.90 0.60 -14.00
N THR A 51 11.18 -0.49 -14.24
CA THR A 51 11.01 -1.60 -13.31
C THR A 51 10.99 -2.93 -14.06
N ARG A 52 10.99 -4.05 -13.33
CA ARG A 52 10.90 -5.38 -13.94
C ARG A 52 9.58 -5.53 -14.72
N PRO A 53 9.60 -5.89 -16.01
CA PRO A 53 8.39 -6.24 -16.75
C PRO A 53 7.84 -7.57 -16.22
N ARG A 54 6.60 -7.56 -15.71
CA ARG A 54 5.94 -8.75 -15.13
C ARG A 54 4.88 -9.38 -16.02
N MET A 55 4.46 -8.69 -17.08
CA MET A 55 3.39 -9.12 -17.98
C MET A 55 2.11 -9.51 -17.22
N LEU A 56 1.73 -8.74 -16.20
CA LEU A 56 0.51 -9.03 -15.44
C LEU A 56 -0.72 -8.60 -16.25
N PRO A 57 -1.87 -9.29 -16.04
CA PRO A 57 -3.09 -8.90 -16.71
C PRO A 57 -3.57 -7.51 -16.24
N PRO A 58 -4.48 -6.87 -17.00
CA PRO A 58 -5.16 -5.67 -16.53
C PRO A 58 -5.87 -5.88 -15.18
N ALA A 59 -5.98 -4.82 -14.39
CA ALA A 59 -6.76 -4.84 -13.16
C ALA A 59 -8.26 -5.08 -13.46
N LYS A 60 -8.92 -5.86 -12.62
CA LYS A 60 -10.37 -6.05 -12.61
C LYS A 60 -10.96 -5.22 -11.47
N VAL A 61 -11.89 -4.32 -11.80
CA VAL A 61 -12.61 -3.50 -10.83
C VAL A 61 -14.10 -3.67 -11.06
N SER A 62 -14.86 -3.95 -9.99
CA SER A 62 -16.30 -4.18 -10.08
C SER A 62 -17.02 -3.58 -8.88
N GLY A 63 -17.93 -2.64 -9.14
CA GLY A 63 -18.78 -2.01 -8.12
C GLY A 63 -18.07 -1.03 -7.18
N THR A 64 -16.85 -0.58 -7.52
CA THR A 64 -16.03 0.26 -6.65
C THR A 64 -16.07 1.73 -7.04
N THR A 65 -16.30 2.60 -6.06
CA THR A 65 -16.07 4.05 -6.21
C THR A 65 -14.59 4.36 -6.01
N LEU A 66 -13.96 5.04 -6.99
CA LEU A 66 -12.55 5.40 -6.97
C LEU A 66 -12.40 6.91 -6.94
N GLU A 67 -11.58 7.42 -6.02
CA GLU A 67 -11.28 8.84 -5.92
C GLU A 67 -9.81 9.05 -5.56
N LYS A 68 -9.07 9.81 -6.39
CA LYS A 68 -7.64 10.08 -6.18
C LYS A 68 -6.87 8.80 -5.85
N THR A 69 -6.87 7.82 -6.75
CA THR A 69 -6.27 6.51 -6.46
C THR A 69 -5.54 5.94 -7.67
N LEU A 70 -4.45 5.22 -7.40
CA LEU A 70 -3.71 4.47 -8.40
C LEU A 70 -3.97 2.97 -8.20
N ILE A 71 -4.45 2.29 -9.24
CA ILE A 71 -4.60 0.83 -9.25
C ILE A 71 -3.61 0.27 -10.27
N THR A 72 -2.74 -0.62 -9.80
CA THR A 72 -1.70 -1.22 -10.63
C THR A 72 -2.16 -2.55 -11.26
N GLU A 73 -1.31 -3.09 -12.14
CA GLU A 73 -1.58 -4.34 -12.87
C GLU A 73 -1.89 -5.54 -11.96
N GLY A 74 -2.74 -6.43 -12.46
CA GLY A 74 -3.10 -7.67 -11.78
C GLY A 74 -4.06 -7.55 -10.59
N CYS A 75 -4.56 -6.36 -10.27
CA CYS A 75 -5.47 -6.21 -9.14
C CYS A 75 -6.86 -6.84 -9.39
N ILE A 76 -7.50 -7.33 -8.32
CA ILE A 76 -8.88 -7.82 -8.31
C ILE A 76 -9.65 -7.10 -7.20
N ILE A 77 -10.48 -6.13 -7.60
CA ILE A 77 -11.07 -5.14 -6.70
C ILE A 77 -12.60 -5.25 -6.71
N HIS A 78 -13.15 -5.53 -5.53
CA HIS A 78 -14.59 -5.54 -5.24
C HIS A 78 -14.97 -4.58 -4.11
N ALA A 79 -14.04 -3.68 -3.73
CA ALA A 79 -14.24 -2.71 -2.65
C ALA A 79 -15.50 -1.85 -2.90
N SER A 80 -16.08 -1.31 -1.82
CA SER A 80 -17.13 -0.29 -1.96
C SER A 80 -16.54 1.04 -2.40
N ARG A 81 -15.43 1.45 -1.76
CA ARG A 81 -14.74 2.72 -2.02
C ARG A 81 -13.24 2.60 -1.77
N ILE A 82 -12.46 3.23 -2.66
CA ILE A 82 -11.03 3.45 -2.48
C ILE A 82 -10.74 4.94 -2.71
N GLU A 83 -10.17 5.59 -1.71
CA GLU A 83 -9.93 7.03 -1.71
C GLU A 83 -8.48 7.34 -1.32
N ASN A 84 -7.84 8.26 -2.04
CA ASN A 84 -6.51 8.78 -1.72
C ASN A 84 -5.49 7.65 -1.42
N SER A 85 -5.44 6.65 -2.29
CA SER A 85 -4.75 5.38 -2.00
C SER A 85 -4.01 4.84 -3.21
N VAL A 86 -2.94 4.10 -2.96
CA VAL A 86 -2.17 3.39 -3.99
C VAL A 86 -2.31 1.89 -3.76
N ILE A 87 -2.81 1.19 -4.77
CA ILE A 87 -3.07 -0.25 -4.75
C ILE A 87 -2.05 -0.96 -5.63
N GLY A 88 -1.07 -1.56 -4.98
CA GLY A 88 0.06 -2.27 -5.58
C GLY A 88 -0.32 -3.59 -6.25
N ILE A 89 0.64 -4.18 -6.97
CA ILE A 89 0.36 -5.22 -7.96
C ILE A 89 -0.29 -6.45 -7.34
N ARG A 90 -1.17 -7.11 -8.10
CA ARG A 90 -1.86 -8.35 -7.67
C ARG A 90 -2.69 -8.22 -6.38
N SER A 91 -3.03 -7.00 -5.97
CA SER A 91 -3.85 -6.79 -4.78
C SER A 91 -5.24 -7.36 -4.98
N ARG A 92 -5.78 -7.98 -3.93
CA ARG A 92 -7.18 -8.41 -3.87
C ARG A 92 -7.88 -7.65 -2.75
N ILE A 93 -9.05 -7.09 -3.03
CA ILE A 93 -9.85 -6.36 -2.04
C ILE A 93 -11.31 -6.83 -2.12
N GLY A 94 -11.84 -7.31 -0.98
CA GLY A 94 -13.16 -7.91 -0.87
C GLY A 94 -14.34 -6.92 -0.90
N LEU A 95 -15.54 -7.49 -1.01
CA LEU A 95 -16.80 -6.77 -1.12
C LEU A 95 -17.08 -5.91 0.12
N GLY A 96 -17.64 -4.71 -0.10
CA GLY A 96 -18.05 -3.82 0.97
C GLY A 96 -16.90 -3.14 1.74
N THR A 97 -15.65 -3.42 1.38
CA THR A 97 -14.47 -2.85 2.03
C THR A 97 -14.24 -1.41 1.60
N THR A 98 -13.93 -0.54 2.57
CA THR A 98 -13.56 0.87 2.36
C THR A 98 -12.09 1.08 2.69
N ILE A 99 -11.37 1.74 1.78
CA ILE A 99 -9.95 2.05 1.91
C ILE A 99 -9.76 3.56 1.74
N VAL A 100 -9.07 4.17 2.71
CA VAL A 100 -8.82 5.61 2.75
C VAL A 100 -7.35 5.84 3.11
N ASN A 101 -6.67 6.74 2.41
CA ASN A 101 -5.28 7.13 2.73
C ASN A 101 -4.37 5.90 2.96
N THR A 102 -4.31 4.98 1.99
CA THR A 102 -3.63 3.69 2.19
C THR A 102 -2.65 3.39 1.07
N TYR A 103 -1.45 2.94 1.45
CA TYR A 103 -0.46 2.38 0.53
C TYR A 103 -0.42 0.86 0.69
N MET A 104 -1.03 0.13 -0.25
CA MET A 104 -1.01 -1.32 -0.28
C MET A 104 0.07 -1.80 -1.26
N MET A 105 1.10 -2.49 -0.77
CA MET A 105 2.21 -2.96 -1.60
C MET A 105 1.83 -4.08 -2.58
N GLY A 106 0.74 -4.81 -2.27
CA GLY A 106 0.20 -5.87 -3.09
C GLY A 106 0.81 -7.25 -2.79
N SER A 107 0.93 -8.09 -3.82
CA SER A 107 1.27 -9.50 -3.66
C SER A 107 2.29 -9.98 -4.68
N ASP A 108 3.17 -10.88 -4.22
CA ASP A 108 4.19 -11.49 -5.07
C ASP A 108 3.61 -12.59 -5.98
N HIS A 109 2.45 -13.16 -5.62
CA HIS A 109 1.75 -14.23 -6.34
C HIS A 109 0.22 -14.10 -6.18
N TYR A 110 -0.54 -14.88 -6.95
CA TYR A 110 -1.97 -15.13 -6.72
C TYR A 110 -2.15 -16.44 -5.98
N GLU A 111 -3.23 -16.57 -5.24
CA GLU A 111 -3.67 -17.89 -4.77
C GLU A 111 -4.41 -18.64 -5.87
N THR A 112 -4.12 -19.93 -5.99
CA THR A 112 -4.91 -20.85 -6.82
C THR A 112 -6.24 -21.17 -6.15
N ILE A 113 -7.19 -21.70 -6.92
CA ILE A 113 -8.51 -22.11 -6.40
C ILE A 113 -8.35 -23.17 -5.30
N ASP A 114 -7.43 -24.12 -5.48
CA ASP A 114 -7.16 -25.19 -4.51
C ASP A 114 -6.53 -24.65 -3.21
N GLU A 115 -5.58 -23.72 -3.33
CA GLU A 115 -4.99 -23.03 -2.16
C GLU A 115 -6.06 -22.25 -1.39
N MET A 116 -6.94 -21.54 -2.09
CA MET A 116 -8.06 -20.81 -1.47
C MET A 116 -9.02 -21.76 -0.75
N ALA A 117 -9.32 -22.93 -1.33
CA ALA A 117 -10.19 -23.93 -0.72
C ALA A 117 -9.54 -24.54 0.54
N LEU A 118 -8.25 -24.88 0.48
CA LEU A 118 -7.50 -25.38 1.63
C LEU A 118 -7.41 -24.34 2.75
N ASN A 119 -7.11 -23.08 2.41
CA ASN A 119 -7.03 -21.99 3.38
C ASN A 119 -8.38 -21.74 4.06
N LEU A 120 -9.50 -21.85 3.32
CA LEU A 120 -10.84 -21.76 3.90
C LEU A 120 -11.08 -22.83 4.97
N VAL A 121 -10.70 -24.09 4.70
CA VAL A 121 -10.80 -25.19 5.68
C VAL A 121 -9.94 -24.91 6.92
N ASN A 122 -8.74 -24.38 6.72
CA ASN A 122 -7.80 -24.04 7.80
C ASN A 122 -8.09 -22.70 8.48
N LYS A 123 -9.19 -22.02 8.13
CA LYS A 123 -9.56 -20.69 8.65
C LYS A 123 -8.47 -19.63 8.45
N ILE A 124 -7.72 -19.73 7.36
CA ILE A 124 -6.72 -18.76 6.94
C ILE A 124 -7.39 -17.81 5.94
N PRO A 125 -7.41 -16.49 6.20
CA PRO A 125 -7.95 -15.51 5.26
C PRO A 125 -7.21 -15.57 3.92
N LYS A 126 -7.94 -15.25 2.84
CA LYS A 126 -7.38 -15.10 1.49
C LYS A 126 -6.29 -14.01 1.48
N LEU A 127 -5.39 -14.10 0.51
CA LEU A 127 -4.37 -13.09 0.26
C LEU A 127 -5.04 -11.75 -0.10
N GLY A 128 -4.52 -10.66 0.46
CA GLY A 128 -5.11 -9.33 0.34
C GLY A 128 -6.10 -9.02 1.47
N ILE A 129 -7.11 -8.22 1.14
CA ILE A 129 -8.09 -7.70 2.10
C ILE A 129 -9.42 -8.43 1.93
N GLY A 130 -9.97 -8.88 3.06
CA GLY A 130 -11.28 -9.49 3.18
C GLY A 130 -12.43 -8.53 2.88
N GLU A 131 -13.62 -8.98 3.27
CA GLU A 131 -14.88 -8.27 3.03
C GLU A 131 -15.25 -7.36 4.20
N ARG A 132 -15.97 -6.28 3.92
CA ARG A 132 -16.54 -5.34 4.91
C ARG A 132 -15.50 -4.74 5.85
N CYS A 133 -14.26 -4.61 5.39
CA CYS A 133 -13.19 -4.00 6.17
C CYS A 133 -13.24 -2.47 6.09
N TYR A 134 -12.72 -1.81 7.11
CA TYR A 134 -12.45 -0.37 7.08
C TYR A 134 -10.97 -0.14 7.33
N ILE A 135 -10.26 0.39 6.33
CA ILE A 135 -8.80 0.58 6.36
C ILE A 135 -8.51 2.05 6.12
N LYS A 136 -7.91 2.72 7.12
CA LYS A 136 -7.59 4.15 7.06
C LYS A 136 -6.21 4.45 7.64
N ASP A 137 -5.43 5.27 6.93
CA ASP A 137 -4.09 5.71 7.33
C ASP A 137 -3.12 4.52 7.56
N VAL A 138 -3.00 3.65 6.54
CA VAL A 138 -2.30 2.36 6.64
C VAL A 138 -1.27 2.16 5.51
N ILE A 139 -0.14 1.55 5.85
CA ILE A 139 0.73 0.84 4.90
C ILE A 139 0.47 -0.67 5.05
N ILE A 140 0.08 -1.34 3.99
CA ILE A 140 -0.07 -2.80 3.96
C ILE A 140 1.08 -3.37 3.15
N ASP A 141 2.01 -4.04 3.81
CA ASP A 141 3.14 -4.69 3.16
C ASP A 141 2.69 -5.93 2.36
N LYS A 142 3.61 -6.56 1.67
CA LYS A 142 3.32 -7.63 0.72
C LYS A 142 2.76 -8.87 1.38
N ASN A 143 1.90 -9.55 0.63
CA ASN A 143 1.40 -10.88 0.96
C ASN A 143 0.64 -10.95 2.30
N CYS A 144 0.10 -9.83 2.78
CA CYS A 144 -0.76 -9.81 3.96
C CYS A 144 -2.08 -10.54 3.70
N ARG A 145 -2.65 -11.12 4.75
CA ARG A 145 -3.94 -11.80 4.75
C ARG A 145 -4.82 -11.13 5.81
N ILE A 146 -5.65 -10.20 5.37
CA ILE A 146 -6.55 -9.45 6.26
C ILE A 146 -7.92 -10.10 6.16
N GLY A 147 -8.42 -10.60 7.30
CA GLY A 147 -9.73 -11.22 7.45
C GLY A 147 -10.89 -10.30 7.11
N ASN A 148 -12.10 -10.85 7.20
CA ASN A 148 -13.33 -10.09 7.04
C ASN A 148 -13.61 -9.21 8.25
N ASP A 149 -14.38 -8.13 8.05
CA ASP A 149 -14.86 -7.26 9.12
C ASP A 149 -13.72 -6.61 9.96
N VAL A 150 -12.50 -6.59 9.42
CA VAL A 150 -11.33 -5.97 10.06
C VAL A 150 -11.44 -4.45 9.98
N ARG A 151 -11.12 -3.78 11.10
CA ARG A 151 -11.09 -2.32 11.19
C ARG A 151 -9.71 -1.84 11.61
N ILE A 152 -9.06 -1.08 10.75
CA ILE A 152 -7.78 -0.45 11.03
C ILE A 152 -7.99 1.04 10.84
N ASN A 153 -8.09 1.77 11.95
CA ASN A 153 -8.29 3.21 11.92
C ASN A 153 -7.03 3.91 12.42
N GLY A 154 -6.06 4.08 11.54
CA GLY A 154 -4.89 4.90 11.81
C GLY A 154 -5.24 6.36 12.07
N GLY A 155 -4.25 7.08 12.59
CA GLY A 155 -4.27 8.50 12.86
C GLY A 155 -3.52 8.86 14.13
N LYS A 156 -3.35 10.16 14.36
CA LYS A 156 -2.59 10.71 15.51
C LYS A 156 -3.13 10.36 16.90
N HIS A 157 -4.31 9.74 16.96
CA HIS A 157 -4.91 9.26 18.21
C HIS A 157 -4.28 7.95 18.70
N LEU A 158 -3.55 7.23 17.83
CA LEU A 158 -2.82 6.02 18.20
C LEU A 158 -1.42 6.37 18.69
N GLU A 159 -0.99 5.69 19.75
CA GLU A 159 0.38 5.78 20.23
C GLU A 159 1.33 4.95 19.35
N ASN A 160 2.61 5.32 19.37
CA ASN A 160 3.64 4.55 18.69
C ASN A 160 3.80 3.19 19.38
N ILE A 161 3.61 2.10 18.65
CA ILE A 161 3.70 0.73 19.18
C ILE A 161 4.38 -0.20 18.18
N GLU A 162 5.19 -1.10 18.69
CA GLU A 162 5.76 -2.23 17.94
C GLU A 162 5.02 -3.50 18.35
N HIS A 163 4.21 -4.05 17.44
CA HIS A 163 3.49 -5.29 17.65
C HIS A 163 4.02 -6.40 16.72
N LYS A 164 3.72 -7.68 17.02
CA LYS A 164 4.18 -8.80 16.20
C LYS A 164 3.69 -8.72 14.75
N LEU A 165 2.46 -8.24 14.54
CA LEU A 165 1.79 -8.22 13.24
C LEU A 165 1.82 -6.85 12.55
N TYR A 166 2.03 -5.78 13.31
CA TYR A 166 1.97 -4.42 12.81
C TYR A 166 2.85 -3.48 13.63
N VAL A 167 3.08 -2.28 13.12
CA VAL A 167 3.72 -1.18 13.82
C VAL A 167 2.81 0.03 13.69
N VAL A 168 2.70 0.86 14.72
CA VAL A 168 2.13 2.20 14.58
C VAL A 168 3.26 3.19 14.75
N LYS A 169 3.43 4.07 13.78
CA LYS A 169 4.41 5.15 13.83
C LYS A 169 3.82 6.45 13.30
N ASP A 170 3.80 7.47 14.15
CA ASP A 170 3.33 8.82 13.85
C ASP A 170 1.89 8.83 13.29
N GLY A 171 1.05 7.93 13.83
CA GLY A 171 -0.33 7.72 13.43
C GLY A 171 -0.52 6.83 12.20
N ILE A 172 0.53 6.37 11.54
CA ILE A 172 0.44 5.44 10.41
C ILE A 172 0.55 4.01 10.91
N VAL A 173 -0.43 3.17 10.57
CA VAL A 173 -0.38 1.73 10.86
C VAL A 173 0.35 1.01 9.73
N VAL A 174 1.36 0.23 10.04
CA VAL A 174 2.12 -0.59 9.08
C VAL A 174 1.85 -2.06 9.35
N ILE A 175 1.13 -2.74 8.48
CA ILE A 175 0.91 -4.19 8.55
C ILE A 175 2.11 -4.89 7.94
N LYS A 176 2.78 -5.74 8.74
CA LYS A 176 4.05 -6.38 8.36
C LYS A 176 3.85 -7.41 7.26
N LYS A 177 4.87 -7.60 6.42
CA LYS A 177 4.87 -8.59 5.33
C LYS A 177 4.38 -9.96 5.82
N GLY A 178 3.41 -10.53 5.11
CA GLY A 178 2.88 -11.86 5.40
C GLY A 178 2.04 -11.96 6.68
N ALA A 179 1.74 -10.83 7.35
CA ALA A 179 0.91 -10.86 8.54
C ALA A 179 -0.50 -11.36 8.22
N ILE A 180 -1.06 -12.12 9.16
CA ILE A 180 -2.42 -12.65 9.09
C ILE A 180 -3.23 -11.95 10.20
N LEU A 181 -4.19 -11.13 9.81
CA LEU A 181 -5.17 -10.54 10.73
C LEU A 181 -6.44 -11.39 10.68
N PRO A 182 -6.92 -11.93 11.80
CA PRO A 182 -8.14 -12.72 11.82
C PRO A 182 -9.37 -11.85 11.53
N ASP A 183 -10.50 -12.49 11.25
CA ASP A 183 -11.77 -11.81 11.06
C ASP A 183 -12.12 -10.98 12.31
N GLY A 184 -12.64 -9.76 12.10
CA GLY A 184 -13.04 -8.84 13.17
C GLY A 184 -11.90 -8.17 13.93
N PHE A 185 -10.64 -8.33 13.50
CA PHE A 185 -9.50 -7.67 14.15
C PHE A 185 -9.64 -6.14 14.13
N VAL A 186 -9.28 -5.47 15.23
CA VAL A 186 -9.38 -4.01 15.37
C VAL A 186 -8.04 -3.41 15.80
N ILE A 187 -7.65 -2.33 15.14
CA ILE A 187 -6.55 -1.41 15.51
C ILE A 187 -7.13 -0.01 15.59
#